data_AF-A0A7V3RQF6-F1
#
_entry.id   AF-A0A7V3RQF6-F1
#
_cell.length_a   1.000
_cell.length_b   1.000
_cell.length_c   1.000
_cell.angle_alpha   90.00
_cell.angle_beta   90.00
_cell.angle_gamma   90.00
#
_symmetry.space_group_name_H-M   'P 1'
#
loop_
_entity.id
_entity.type
_entity.pdbx_description
1 polymer ?
#
loop_
_entity_poly.entity_id
_entity_poly.type
_entity_poly.pdbx_seq_one_letter_code
_entity_poly.pdbx_strand_id
1 'polypeptide(L)'
;PFLVNSVVGFIGPEYLYDERQIVRAGLEDHFMGKLLGLPMGVDVCYTNHAAADQNSADNLLLLLALAGCNYFMGVPCADDVMLNYQSTSYHDAVGVRQLLGLQPAPEFLAWLEERGVFEKGKLAHEEEIGRRRLLEKAGGLLAAAPFVP
;
A
#
# COMPACT_ATOMS: atom_id res chain seq x y z
N PRO A 1 -6.41 13.36 14.11
CA PRO A 1 -6.74 12.99 12.72
C PRO A 1 -6.90 11.47 12.63
N PHE A 2 -7.67 10.94 11.67
CA PHE A 2 -7.75 9.49 11.48
C PHE A 2 -6.49 8.92 10.83
N LEU A 3 -5.94 9.65 9.85
CA LEU A 3 -4.70 9.31 9.14
C LEU A 3 -3.81 10.55 9.03
N VAL A 4 -2.50 10.34 9.12
CA VAL A 4 -1.46 11.32 8.80
C VAL A 4 -0.35 10.56 8.12
N ASN A 5 0.16 11.05 6.98
CA ASN A 5 1.35 10.50 6.38
C ASN A 5 2.30 11.58 5.90
N SER A 6 3.58 11.23 5.93
CA SER A 6 4.59 11.87 5.08
C SER A 6 4.48 11.32 3.66
N VAL A 7 4.99 12.08 2.69
CA VAL A 7 5.13 11.68 1.29
C VAL A 7 6.60 11.80 0.93
N VAL A 8 7.37 10.76 1.23
CA VAL A 8 8.83 10.82 1.19
C VAL A 8 9.32 10.50 -0.21
N GLY A 9 10.17 11.37 -0.79
CA GLY A 9 10.69 11.22 -2.15
C GLY A 9 9.80 11.80 -3.25
N PHE A 10 8.66 12.40 -2.92
CA PHE A 10 7.70 12.95 -3.89
C PHE A 10 8.16 14.23 -4.60
N ILE A 11 8.94 15.07 -3.91
CA ILE A 11 9.37 16.36 -4.47
C ILE A 11 10.48 16.15 -5.51
N GLY A 12 11.57 15.49 -5.11
CA GLY A 12 12.71 15.25 -5.99
C GLY A 12 14.08 15.43 -5.30
N PRO A 13 15.15 15.31 -6.09
CA PRO A 13 16.53 15.32 -5.61
C PRO A 13 16.98 16.66 -5.01
N GLU A 14 16.25 17.75 -5.26
CA GLU A 14 16.47 19.06 -4.65
C GLU A 14 16.22 19.06 -3.14
N TYR A 15 15.41 18.10 -2.64
CA TYR A 15 15.11 17.95 -1.22
C TYR A 15 15.74 16.67 -0.63
N LEU A 16 15.59 15.53 -1.31
CA LEU A 16 16.20 14.25 -0.93
C LEU A 16 16.81 13.61 -2.18
N TYR A 17 18.14 13.65 -2.27
CA TYR A 17 18.88 13.36 -3.51
C TYR A 17 18.87 11.88 -3.90
N ASP A 18 19.12 10.98 -2.95
CA ASP A 18 19.35 9.56 -3.17
C ASP A 18 18.51 8.67 -2.24
N GLU A 19 18.54 7.36 -2.53
CA GLU A 19 17.88 6.34 -1.71
C GLU A 19 18.23 6.42 -0.22
N ARG A 20 19.47 6.79 0.13
CA ARG A 20 19.91 6.84 1.53
C ARG A 20 19.20 7.95 2.27
N GLN A 21 19.05 9.11 1.63
CA GLN A 21 18.33 10.26 2.18
C GLN A 21 16.84 9.97 2.29
N ILE A 22 16.23 9.38 1.24
CA ILE A 22 14.81 8.98 1.24
C ILE A 22 14.52 7.99 2.36
N VAL A 23 15.32 6.93 2.49
CA VAL A 23 15.18 5.92 3.56
C VAL A 23 15.29 6.57 4.94
N ARG A 24 16.30 7.42 5.12
CA ARG A 24 16.53 8.09 6.40
C ARG A 24 15.35 8.98 6.78
N ALA A 25 14.89 9.82 5.86
CA ALA A 25 13.78 10.73 6.08
C ALA A 25 12.47 9.98 6.40
N GLY A 26 12.17 8.89 5.67
CA GLY A 26 10.96 8.09 5.94
C GLY A 26 10.94 7.51 7.35
N LEU A 27 12.09 7.02 7.84
CA LEU A 27 12.22 6.50 9.22
C LEU A 27 12.11 7.62 10.27
N GLU A 28 12.70 8.79 10.00
CA GLU A 28 12.61 9.96 10.88
C GLU A 28 11.16 10.45 11.00
N ASP A 29 10.48 10.62 9.87
CA ASP A 29 9.09 11.06 9.81
C ASP A 29 8.16 10.11 10.56
N HIS A 30 8.31 8.80 10.32
CA HIS A 30 7.53 7.79 11.02
C HIS A 30 7.77 7.82 12.54
N PHE A 31 9.03 7.83 12.97
CA PHE A 31 9.37 7.90 14.39
C PHE A 31 8.78 9.14 15.06
N MET A 32 8.95 10.31 14.44
CA MET A 32 8.44 11.57 14.98
C MET A 32 6.92 11.58 15.04
N GLY A 33 6.22 11.09 14.00
CA GLY A 33 4.77 10.98 14.01
C GLY A 33 4.26 10.08 15.13
N LYS A 34 4.89 8.92 15.33
CA LYS A 34 4.56 7.99 16.43
C LYS A 34 4.86 8.58 17.81
N LEU A 35 6.00 9.24 17.97
CA LEU A 35 6.40 9.91 19.22
C LEU A 35 5.38 10.98 19.63
N LEU A 36 4.80 11.66 18.63
CA LEU A 36 3.74 12.66 18.83
C LEU A 36 2.33 12.04 19.02
N GLY A 37 2.22 10.71 19.04
CA GLY A 37 0.95 10.00 19.24
C GLY A 37 0.02 10.00 18.02
N LEU A 38 0.56 10.24 16.81
CA LEU A 38 -0.23 10.27 15.58
C LEU A 38 -0.35 8.88 14.93
N PRO A 39 -1.46 8.59 14.22
CA PRO A 39 -1.61 7.39 13.39
C PRO A 39 -0.80 7.54 12.09
N MET A 40 0.52 7.48 12.23
CA MET A 40 1.49 7.83 11.18
C MET A 40 1.64 6.71 10.15
N GLY A 41 1.31 7.03 8.90
CA GLY A 41 1.69 6.30 7.69
C GLY A 41 2.83 6.98 6.95
N VAL A 42 3.31 6.34 5.89
CA VAL A 42 4.29 6.93 4.97
C VAL A 42 3.93 6.49 3.56
N ASP A 43 3.76 7.44 2.64
CA ASP A 43 3.80 7.14 1.21
C ASP A 43 5.28 7.03 0.81
N VAL A 44 5.70 5.79 0.51
CA VAL A 44 7.07 5.43 0.15
C VAL A 44 7.20 5.57 -1.35
N CYS A 45 7.89 6.62 -1.79
CA CYS A 45 7.90 6.96 -3.19
C CYS A 45 9.20 7.62 -3.64
N TYR A 46 9.35 7.78 -4.95
CA TYR A 46 10.45 8.50 -5.56
C TYR A 46 10.02 9.08 -6.90
N THR A 47 10.70 10.13 -7.35
CA THR A 47 10.55 10.65 -8.72
C THR A 47 11.68 10.12 -9.61
N ASN A 48 11.39 9.99 -10.91
CA ASN A 48 12.34 9.45 -11.91
C ASN A 48 13.68 10.19 -12.04
N HIS A 49 13.84 11.36 -11.43
CA HIS A 49 15.06 12.16 -11.48
C HIS A 49 15.83 12.19 -10.14
N ALA A 50 15.32 11.52 -9.10
CA ALA A 50 16.09 11.20 -7.90
C ALA A 50 17.01 9.99 -8.15
N ALA A 51 18.11 9.88 -7.41
CA ALA A 51 19.00 8.72 -7.45
C ALA A 51 18.43 7.58 -6.58
N ALA A 52 17.27 7.07 -6.98
CA ALA A 52 16.54 5.99 -6.32
C ALA A 52 15.76 5.17 -7.36
N ASP A 53 15.41 3.93 -7.01
CA ASP A 53 14.61 3.05 -7.84
C ASP A 53 13.57 2.28 -6.99
N GLN A 54 12.83 1.37 -7.62
CA GLN A 54 11.82 0.58 -6.92
C GLN A 54 12.42 -0.30 -5.81
N ASN A 55 13.67 -0.77 -5.93
CA ASN A 55 14.31 -1.53 -4.86
C ASN A 55 14.60 -0.64 -3.65
N SER A 56 14.95 0.64 -3.89
CA SER A 56 15.06 1.64 -2.83
C SER A 56 13.73 1.81 -2.09
N ALA A 57 12.61 1.84 -2.80
CA ALA A 57 11.26 1.89 -2.22
C ALA A 57 10.93 0.62 -1.41
N ASP A 58 11.19 -0.57 -1.96
CA ASP A 58 10.94 -1.85 -1.28
C ASP A 58 11.76 -2.00 0.02
N ASN A 59 13.02 -1.54 0.00
CA ASN A 59 13.87 -1.48 1.18
C ASN A 59 13.22 -0.63 2.28
N LEU A 60 12.77 0.59 1.94
CA LEU A 60 12.13 1.50 2.89
C LEU A 60 10.79 0.93 3.40
N LEU A 61 9.98 0.36 2.52
CA LEU A 61 8.71 -0.26 2.86
C LEU A 61 8.89 -1.35 3.94
N LEU A 62 9.87 -2.26 3.76
CA LEU A 62 10.15 -3.31 4.74
C LEU A 62 10.65 -2.75 6.07
N LEU A 63 11.55 -1.77 6.05
CA LEU A 63 12.05 -1.11 7.26
C LEU A 63 10.93 -0.44 8.05
N LEU A 64 10.03 0.27 7.37
CA LEU A 64 8.90 0.95 7.99
C LEU A 64 7.84 -0.02 8.50
N ALA A 65 7.59 -1.11 7.77
CA ALA A 65 6.66 -2.15 8.21
C ALA A 65 7.16 -2.83 9.49
N LEU A 66 8.46 -3.13 9.57
CA LEU A 66 9.10 -3.61 10.80
C LEU A 66 9.05 -2.59 11.95
N ALA A 67 9.13 -1.29 11.64
CA ALA A 67 8.98 -0.23 12.62
C ALA A 67 7.52 -0.02 13.10
N GLY A 68 6.54 -0.70 12.51
CA GLY A 68 5.13 -0.60 12.88
C GLY A 68 4.38 0.57 12.25
N CYS A 69 4.78 0.98 11.03
CA CYS A 69 4.06 1.97 10.23
C CYS A 69 2.60 1.52 10.01
N ASN A 70 1.65 2.43 10.20
CA ASN A 70 0.22 2.09 10.19
C ASN A 70 -0.29 1.73 8.79
N TYR A 71 0.15 2.44 7.77
CA TYR A 71 -0.31 2.27 6.39
C TYR A 71 0.69 2.85 5.39
N PHE A 72 0.54 2.40 4.14
CA PHE A 72 1.27 2.83 2.96
C PHE A 72 0.28 3.11 1.83
N MET A 73 0.75 3.72 0.75
CA MET A 73 -0.06 3.89 -0.45
C MET A 73 -0.05 2.63 -1.32
N GLY A 74 -1.02 2.51 -2.21
CA GLY A 74 -1.10 1.42 -3.17
C GLY A 74 -1.49 1.96 -4.52
N VAL A 75 -0.58 1.87 -5.48
CA VAL A 75 -0.76 2.33 -6.86
C VAL A 75 -0.65 1.13 -7.79
N PRO A 76 -1.47 1.01 -8.85
CA PRO A 76 -1.34 -0.07 -9.81
C PRO A 76 0.09 -0.13 -10.38
N CYS A 77 0.74 -1.28 -10.20
CA CYS A 77 2.14 -1.48 -10.63
C CYS A 77 3.12 -0.41 -10.11
N ALA A 78 2.83 0.23 -8.97
CA ALA A 78 3.64 1.28 -8.37
C ALA A 78 3.81 2.56 -9.22
N ASP A 79 3.12 2.70 -10.37
CA ASP A 79 3.31 3.81 -11.29
C ASP A 79 2.10 4.76 -11.29
N ASP A 80 2.28 5.98 -10.78
CA ASP A 80 1.27 7.02 -10.86
C ASP A 80 1.55 7.93 -12.05
N VAL A 81 0.91 7.62 -13.18
CA VAL A 81 1.08 8.37 -14.44
C VAL A 81 0.53 9.79 -14.39
N MET A 82 -0.37 10.10 -13.44
CA MET A 82 -0.94 11.45 -13.30
C MET A 82 0.04 12.35 -12.56
N LEU A 83 0.62 11.85 -11.48
CA LEU A 83 1.54 12.59 -10.62
C LEU A 83 3.02 12.41 -11.02
N ASN A 84 3.30 11.49 -11.94
CA ASN A 84 4.60 11.23 -12.54
C ASN A 84 5.70 10.86 -11.52
N TYR A 85 5.35 9.94 -10.61
CA TYR A 85 6.23 9.40 -9.58
C TYR A 85 5.90 7.91 -9.35
N GLN A 86 6.82 7.20 -8.70
CA GLN A 86 6.66 5.78 -8.37
C GLN A 86 6.42 5.64 -6.87
N SER A 87 5.42 4.84 -6.48
CA SER A 87 5.03 4.57 -5.08
C SER A 87 5.10 3.07 -4.79
N THR A 88 4.42 2.58 -3.76
CA THR A 88 4.23 1.16 -3.49
C THR A 88 3.01 0.60 -4.22
N SER A 89 3.06 -0.68 -4.57
CA SER A 89 2.04 -1.39 -5.33
C SER A 89 1.03 -2.14 -4.46
N TYR A 90 -0.10 -2.54 -5.06
CA TYR A 90 -1.04 -3.45 -4.40
C TYR A 90 -0.41 -4.79 -4.00
N HIS A 91 0.53 -5.28 -4.81
CA HIS A 91 1.22 -6.55 -4.56
C HIS A 91 2.16 -6.42 -3.36
N ASP A 92 2.81 -5.28 -3.20
CA ASP A 92 3.76 -5.03 -2.12
C ASP A 92 3.04 -5.07 -0.76
N ALA A 93 1.83 -4.49 -0.69
CA ALA A 93 0.99 -4.55 0.50
C ALA A 93 0.60 -5.98 0.90
N VAL A 94 0.38 -6.88 -0.06
CA VAL A 94 0.14 -8.30 0.21
C VAL A 94 1.44 -9.00 0.62
N GLY A 95 2.53 -8.75 -0.10
CA GLY A 95 3.84 -9.36 0.14
C GLY A 95 4.37 -9.04 1.53
N VAL A 96 4.38 -7.77 1.93
CA VAL A 96 4.81 -7.33 3.27
C VAL A 96 3.97 -7.96 4.37
N ARG A 97 2.64 -8.01 4.19
CA ARG A 97 1.75 -8.65 5.16
C ARG A 97 2.05 -10.12 5.32
N GLN A 98 2.27 -10.84 4.22
CA GLN A 98 2.64 -12.26 4.25
C GLN A 98 4.01 -12.48 4.90
N LEU A 99 5.01 -11.68 4.55
CA LEU A 99 6.37 -11.77 5.10
C LEU A 99 6.42 -11.52 6.61
N LEU A 100 5.64 -10.56 7.10
CA LEU A 100 5.66 -10.14 8.51
C LEU A 100 4.51 -10.74 9.34
N GLY A 101 3.65 -11.56 8.75
CA GLY A 101 2.47 -12.13 9.44
C GLY A 101 1.44 -11.07 9.86
N LEU A 102 1.37 -9.93 9.15
CA LEU A 102 0.43 -8.85 9.42
C LEU A 102 -0.91 -9.10 8.71
N GLN A 103 -1.96 -8.46 9.21
CA GLN A 103 -3.31 -8.54 8.66
C GLN A 103 -3.84 -7.15 8.28
N PRO A 104 -4.81 -7.06 7.35
CA PRO A 104 -5.59 -5.85 7.17
C PRO A 104 -6.36 -5.48 8.45
N ALA A 105 -6.95 -4.28 8.48
CA ALA A 105 -7.87 -3.90 9.56
C ALA A 105 -8.98 -4.96 9.71
N PRO A 106 -9.39 -5.34 10.94
CA PRO A 106 -10.28 -6.48 11.16
C PRO A 106 -11.59 -6.41 10.37
N GLU A 107 -12.21 -5.24 10.30
CA GLU A 107 -13.45 -5.00 9.56
C GLU A 107 -13.23 -5.17 8.06
N PHE A 108 -12.07 -4.74 7.55
CA PHE A 108 -11.72 -4.89 6.14
C PHE A 108 -11.37 -6.34 5.81
N LEU A 109 -10.69 -7.06 6.71
CA LEU A 109 -10.41 -8.49 6.54
C LEU A 109 -11.71 -9.30 6.47
N ALA A 110 -12.66 -9.06 7.38
CA ALA A 110 -13.95 -9.72 7.35
C ALA A 110 -14.69 -9.48 6.01
N TRP A 111 -14.65 -8.25 5.51
CA TRP A 111 -15.22 -7.93 4.20
C TRP A 111 -14.48 -8.63 3.06
N LEU A 112 -13.14 -8.68 3.08
CA LEU A 112 -12.35 -9.37 2.05
C LEU A 112 -12.65 -10.87 2.02
N GLU A 113 -12.86 -11.49 3.18
CA GLU A 113 -13.26 -12.90 3.30
C GLU A 113 -14.68 -13.14 2.79
N GLU A 114 -15.64 -12.28 3.12
CA GLU A 114 -17.01 -12.33 2.60
C GLU A 114 -17.04 -12.26 1.06
N ARG A 115 -16.16 -11.43 0.49
CA ARG A 115 -16.01 -11.27 -0.96
C ARG A 115 -15.23 -12.40 -1.62
N GLY A 116 -14.52 -13.23 -0.85
CA GLY A 116 -13.66 -14.30 -1.38
C GLY A 116 -12.38 -13.77 -2.03
N VAL A 117 -11.95 -12.57 -1.67
CA VAL A 117 -10.62 -12.05 -2.02
C VAL A 117 -9.57 -12.62 -1.07
N PHE A 118 -9.94 -12.79 0.21
CA PHE A 118 -9.14 -13.47 1.22
C PHE A 118 -9.84 -14.76 1.68
N GLU A 119 -9.04 -15.72 2.16
CA GLU A 119 -9.50 -16.88 2.90
C GLU A 119 -8.53 -17.14 4.06
N LYS A 120 -9.05 -17.22 5.30
CA LYS A 120 -8.27 -17.51 6.51
C LYS A 120 -7.09 -16.54 6.68
N GLY A 121 -7.35 -15.24 6.50
CA GLY A 121 -6.32 -14.20 6.64
C GLY A 121 -5.26 -14.16 5.54
N LYS A 122 -5.44 -14.88 4.42
CA LYS A 122 -4.50 -14.88 3.30
C LYS A 122 -5.21 -14.54 2.00
N LEU A 123 -4.49 -13.95 1.05
CA LEU A 123 -5.01 -13.76 -0.31
C LEU A 123 -5.43 -15.12 -0.87
N ALA A 124 -6.65 -15.22 -1.37
CA ALA A 124 -7.18 -16.47 -1.91
C ALA A 124 -6.33 -16.91 -3.14
N HIS A 125 -5.94 -18.18 -3.18
CA HIS A 125 -5.18 -18.73 -4.31
C HIS A 125 -6.05 -18.90 -5.56
N GLU A 126 -5.40 -18.75 -6.71
CA GLU A 126 -5.97 -18.78 -8.05
C GLU A 126 -6.49 -20.14 -8.54
N GLU A 127 -6.80 -21.10 -7.67
CA GLU A 127 -7.44 -22.35 -8.10
C GLU A 127 -8.87 -22.06 -8.58
N GLU A 128 -9.03 -21.74 -9.87
CA GLU A 128 -10.19 -21.68 -10.80
C GLU A 128 -11.55 -21.12 -10.32
N ILE A 129 -11.72 -20.89 -9.02
CA ILE A 129 -12.97 -20.74 -8.28
C ILE A 129 -13.06 -19.32 -7.75
N GLY A 130 -11.94 -18.70 -7.33
CA GLY A 130 -11.92 -17.35 -6.74
C GLY A 130 -12.29 -16.24 -7.75
N ARG A 131 -11.56 -16.14 -8.87
CA ARG A 131 -11.84 -15.16 -9.93
C ARG A 131 -13.22 -15.40 -10.57
N ARG A 132 -13.60 -16.67 -10.77
CA ARG A 132 -14.89 -17.05 -11.36
C ARG A 132 -16.05 -16.67 -10.43
N ARG A 133 -15.97 -16.99 -9.13
CA ARG A 133 -16.95 -16.56 -8.12
C ARG A 133 -17.01 -15.06 -7.91
N LEU A 134 -15.88 -14.36 -7.92
CA LEU A 134 -15.84 -12.89 -7.81
C LEU A 134 -16.53 -12.24 -9.01
N LEU A 135 -16.24 -12.71 -10.23
CA LEU A 135 -16.88 -12.22 -11.44
C LEU A 135 -18.37 -12.59 -11.51
N GLU A 136 -18.76 -13.80 -11.08
CA GLU A 136 -20.16 -14.22 -10.98
C GLU A 136 -20.94 -13.38 -9.96
N LYS A 137 -20.37 -13.14 -8.77
CA LYS A 137 -20.97 -12.27 -7.74
C LYS A 137 -21.03 -10.80 -8.20
N ALA A 138 -19.99 -10.29 -8.85
CA ALA A 138 -19.96 -8.93 -9.40
C ALA A 138 -21.00 -8.76 -10.53
N GLY A 139 -21.16 -9.78 -11.40
CA GLY A 139 -22.21 -9.82 -12.41
C GLY A 139 -23.61 -9.77 -11.79
N GLY A 140 -23.84 -10.48 -10.68
CA GLY A 140 -25.10 -10.40 -9.91
C GLY A 140 -25.36 -9.02 -9.30
N LEU A 141 -24.32 -8.35 -8.79
CA LEU A 141 -24.40 -6.98 -8.24
C LEU A 141 -24.69 -5.92 -9.33
N LEU A 142 -24.06 -6.05 -10.49
CA LEU A 142 -24.32 -5.17 -11.65
C LEU A 142 -25.71 -5.39 -12.25
N ALA A 143 -26.22 -6.62 -12.22
CA ALA A 143 -27.58 -6.93 -12.65
C ALA A 143 -28.66 -6.49 -11.65
N ALA A 144 -28.32 -6.36 -10.37
CA ALA A 144 -29.22 -5.91 -9.31
C ALA A 144 -29.26 -4.37 -9.14
N ALA A 145 -28.33 -3.64 -9.77
CA ALA A 145 -28.39 -2.19 -9.81
C ALA A 145 -29.55 -1.77 -10.74
N PRO A 146 -30.58 -1.05 -10.26
CA PRO A 146 -31.62 -0.56 -11.14
C PRO A 146 -30.98 0.41 -12.12
N PHE A 147 -31.09 0.09 -13.41
CA PHE A 147 -30.76 1.02 -14.48
C PHE A 147 -31.71 2.21 -14.35
N VAL A 148 -31.26 3.27 -13.70
CA VAL A 148 -31.95 4.56 -13.72
C VAL A 148 -31.46 5.28 -14.97
N PRO A 149 -32.32 5.50 -15.98
CA PRO A 149 -31.94 6.13 -17.24
C PRO A 149 -31.51 7.59 -17.08
#